data_AF-A0A225E1A1-F1
#
_entry.id   AF-A0A225E1A1-F1
#
_cell.length_a   1.000
_cell.length_b   1.000
_cell.length_c   1.000
_cell.angle_alpha   90.00
_cell.angle_beta   90.00
_cell.angle_gamma   90.00
#
_symmetry.space_group_name_H-M   'P 1'
#
loop_
_entity.id
_entity.type
_entity.pdbx_description
1 polymer ?
#
loop_
_entity_poly.entity_id
_entity_poly.type
_entity_poly.pdbx_seq_one_letter_code
_entity_poly.pdbx_strand_id
1 'polypeptide(L)'
;MSAVSISGTVREILKANPTYSADEVIAKAKSRGVTAPANGIRVVVHKVRSELRKVGVVAPAAKPATPVAKPATPVAKPGVAKSAPVPATKPAAPVAKASVASTNGASTDGLSHVFTNVTRVNTVIGLCGGIDHARQAAEAVRACGSVEAFLQHLDLVAGIRTPQKA
;
A
#
# COMPACT_ATOMS: atom_id res chain seq x y z
N MET A 1 -7.21 37.97 5.21
CA MET A 1 -7.49 36.84 6.12
C MET A 1 -6.47 35.75 5.83
N SER A 2 -5.54 35.48 6.74
CA SER A 2 -4.51 34.45 6.53
C SER A 2 -5.17 33.08 6.38
N ALA A 3 -4.87 32.37 5.30
CA ALA A 3 -5.43 31.04 5.06
C ALA A 3 -5.06 30.11 6.21
N VAL A 4 -6.07 29.69 6.98
CA VAL A 4 -5.89 28.78 8.11
C VAL A 4 -5.45 27.42 7.55
N SER A 5 -4.18 27.12 7.71
CA SER A 5 -3.59 25.88 7.19
C SER A 5 -4.03 24.68 8.04
N ILE A 6 -4.73 23.74 7.41
CA ILE A 6 -5.29 22.52 8.04
C ILE A 6 -4.26 21.83 8.96
N SER A 7 -3.05 21.61 8.45
CA SER A 7 -1.95 20.96 9.18
C SER A 7 -1.49 21.74 10.42
N GLY A 8 -1.50 23.08 10.35
CA GLY A 8 -1.11 23.94 11.47
C GLY A 8 -2.12 23.85 12.61
N THR A 9 -3.41 24.00 12.28
CA THR A 9 -4.51 23.91 13.25
C THR A 9 -4.60 22.53 13.88
N VAL A 10 -4.51 21.46 13.08
CA VAL A 10 -4.54 20.08 13.58
C VAL A 10 -3.35 19.79 14.51
N ARG A 11 -2.15 20.26 14.15
CA ARG A 11 -0.96 20.10 15.00
C ARG A 11 -1.08 20.86 16.31
N GLU A 12 -1.65 22.06 16.30
CA GLU A 12 -1.89 22.85 17.52
C GLU A 12 -2.89 22.14 18.46
N ILE A 13 -4.01 21.63 17.91
CA ILE A 13 -5.01 20.89 18.69
C ILE A 13 -4.40 19.62 19.30
N LEU A 14 -3.66 18.83 18.51
CA LEU A 14 -3.02 17.60 18.98
C LEU A 14 -1.86 17.84 19.93
N LYS A 15 -1.15 18.98 19.82
CA LYS A 15 -0.13 19.38 20.80
C LYS A 15 -0.75 19.75 22.14
N ALA A 16 -1.89 20.45 22.13
CA ALA A 16 -2.60 20.79 23.35
C ALA A 16 -3.16 19.53 24.04
N ASN A 17 -3.67 18.56 23.26
CA ASN A 17 -4.25 17.33 23.78
C ASN A 17 -4.04 16.16 22.79
N PRO A 18 -3.05 15.29 23.02
CA PRO A 18 -2.72 14.20 22.09
C PRO A 18 -3.67 13.00 22.14
N THR A 19 -4.58 12.98 23.11
CA THR A 19 -5.54 11.89 23.36
C THR A 19 -6.84 12.03 22.58
N TYR A 20 -7.11 13.19 21.96
CA TYR A 20 -8.33 13.38 21.19
C TYR A 20 -8.49 12.34 20.08
N SER A 21 -9.73 11.88 19.93
CA SER A 21 -10.15 11.07 18.78
C SER A 21 -10.09 11.91 17.50
N ALA A 22 -10.05 11.24 16.34
CA ALA A 22 -10.00 11.95 15.07
C ALA A 22 -11.24 12.84 14.84
N ASP A 23 -12.41 12.40 15.30
CA ASP A 23 -13.68 13.12 15.12
C ASP A 23 -13.75 14.38 15.98
N GLU A 24 -13.23 14.35 17.21
CA GLU A 24 -13.12 15.54 18.07
C GLU A 24 -12.15 16.57 17.47
N VAL A 25 -11.04 16.11 16.89
CA VAL A 25 -10.09 17.01 16.22
C VAL A 25 -10.72 17.64 14.98
N ILE A 26 -11.54 16.90 14.22
CA ILE A 26 -12.29 17.43 13.07
C ILE A 26 -13.29 18.50 13.53
N ALA A 27 -14.07 18.23 14.59
CA ALA A 27 -15.02 19.19 15.14
C ALA A 27 -14.32 20.49 15.55
N LYS A 28 -13.22 20.40 16.31
CA LYS A 28 -12.43 21.57 16.74
C LYS A 28 -11.76 22.29 15.57
N ALA A 29 -11.26 21.56 14.57
CA ALA A 29 -10.67 22.17 13.38
C ALA A 29 -11.72 22.98 12.59
N LYS A 30 -12.93 22.44 12.41
CA LYS A 30 -14.04 23.15 11.75
C LYS A 30 -14.48 24.39 12.53
N SER A 31 -14.55 24.32 13.86
CA SER A 31 -14.84 25.48 14.71
C SER A 31 -13.77 26.58 14.61
N ARG A 32 -12.55 26.24 14.16
CA ARG A 32 -11.46 27.20 13.89
C ARG A 32 -11.42 27.70 12.43
N GLY A 33 -12.47 27.43 11.66
CA GLY A 33 -12.60 27.90 10.28
C GLY A 33 -11.95 27.00 9.23
N VAL A 34 -11.57 25.76 9.58
CA VAL A 34 -11.11 24.79 8.58
C VAL A 34 -12.31 24.31 7.74
N THR A 35 -12.34 24.71 6.47
CA THR A 35 -13.40 24.37 5.49
C THR A 35 -13.13 23.07 4.72
N ALA A 36 -12.05 22.36 5.04
CA ALA A 36 -11.67 21.14 4.36
C ALA A 36 -12.66 19.97 4.60
N PRO A 37 -12.79 19.04 3.65
CA PRO A 37 -13.61 17.85 3.83
C PRO A 37 -13.11 17.00 5.00
N ALA A 38 -14.03 16.41 5.78
CA ALA A 38 -13.73 15.65 6.99
C ALA A 38 -12.72 14.51 6.74
N ASN A 39 -12.85 13.81 5.60
CA ASN A 39 -11.91 12.77 5.20
C ASN A 39 -10.47 13.31 5.02
N GLY A 40 -10.33 14.50 4.41
CA GLY A 40 -9.03 15.15 4.25
C GLY A 40 -8.40 15.53 5.59
N ILE A 41 -9.20 16.07 6.51
CA ILE A 41 -8.74 16.41 7.87
C ILE A 41 -8.31 15.15 8.61
N ARG A 42 -9.06 14.05 8.51
CA ARG A 42 -8.75 12.76 9.16
C ARG A 42 -7.39 12.22 8.72
N VAL A 43 -7.07 12.27 7.43
CA VAL A 43 -5.75 11.88 6.90
C VAL A 43 -4.64 12.74 7.50
N VAL A 44 -4.85 14.06 7.58
CA VAL A 44 -3.87 14.99 8.19
C VAL A 44 -3.69 14.69 9.68
N VAL A 45 -4.76 14.40 10.42
CA VAL A 45 -4.69 14.00 11.84
C VAL A 45 -3.81 12.77 12.03
N HIS A 46 -4.01 11.71 11.24
CA HIS A 46 -3.19 10.50 11.35
C HIS A 46 -1.72 10.76 11.01
N LYS A 47 -1.45 11.55 9.95
CA LYS A 47 -0.09 11.94 9.58
C LYS A 47 0.58 12.73 10.70
N VAL A 48 -0.07 13.79 11.20
CA VAL A 48 0.47 14.64 12.27
C VAL A 48 0.67 13.85 13.56
N ARG A 49 -0.24 12.94 13.91
CA ARG A 49 -0.09 12.08 15.10
C ARG A 49 1.07 11.11 14.95
N SER A 50 1.29 10.55 13.76
CA SER A 50 2.48 9.72 13.48
C SER A 50 3.77 10.53 13.63
N GLU A 51 3.80 11.76 13.10
CA GLU A 51 4.94 12.66 13.26
C GLU A 51 5.18 13.05 14.74
N LEU A 52 4.13 13.33 15.51
CA LEU A 52 4.26 13.65 16.95
C LEU A 52 4.74 12.44 17.77
N ARG A 53 4.35 11.21 17.38
CA ARG A 53 4.87 9.98 18.00
C ARG A 53 6.36 9.78 17.70
N LYS A 54 6.80 10.06 16.46
CA LYS A 54 8.23 9.98 16.08
C LYS A 54 9.09 10.97 16.85
N VAL A 55 8.55 12.16 17.14
CA VAL A 55 9.25 13.22 17.90
C VAL A 55 9.15 12.99 19.42
N GLY A 56 8.57 11.88 19.88
CA GLY A 56 8.50 11.52 21.30
C GLY A 56 7.49 12.33 22.13
N VAL A 57 6.63 13.12 21.49
CA VAL A 57 5.64 13.99 22.16
C VAL A 57 4.40 13.21 22.60
N VAL A 58 4.21 11.99 22.10
CA VAL A 58 3.08 11.13 22.48
C VAL A 58 3.61 9.77 22.90
N ALA A 59 3.55 9.50 24.21
CA ALA A 59 3.87 8.19 24.77
C ALA A 59 2.98 7.11 24.11
N PRO A 60 3.54 5.92 23.80
CA PRO A 60 2.75 4.84 23.23
C PRO A 60 1.69 4.39 24.23
N ALA A 61 0.41 4.47 23.83
CA ALA A 61 -0.62 3.67 24.46
C ALA A 61 -0.20 2.19 24.31
N ALA A 62 -0.21 1.49 25.45
CA ALA A 62 0.28 0.14 25.62
C ALA A 62 -0.23 -0.82 24.54
N LYS A 63 0.68 -1.65 24.02
CA LYS A 63 0.33 -2.89 23.32
C LYS A 63 -0.50 -3.75 24.27
N PRO A 64 -1.67 -4.30 23.88
CA PRO A 64 -2.15 -5.52 24.50
C PRO A 64 -1.15 -6.63 24.15
N ALA A 65 -0.41 -7.09 25.15
CA ALA A 65 0.29 -8.34 25.09
C ALA A 65 -0.72 -9.47 25.33
N THR A 66 -0.79 -10.42 24.41
CA THR A 66 -1.12 -11.81 24.76
C THR A 66 -0.20 -12.73 23.96
N PRO A 67 0.81 -13.35 24.62
CA PRO A 67 1.41 -14.59 24.18
C PRO A 67 0.58 -15.74 24.75
N VAL A 68 0.08 -16.64 23.91
CA VAL A 68 -0.43 -17.92 24.41
C VAL A 68 0.17 -19.06 23.60
N ALA A 69 0.66 -20.02 24.38
CA ALA A 69 1.54 -21.10 24.04
C ALA A 69 0.95 -22.12 23.05
N LYS A 70 1.88 -22.75 22.33
CA LYS A 70 1.78 -24.14 21.84
C LYS A 70 1.19 -25.06 22.91
N PRO A 71 0.35 -26.03 22.51
CA PRO A 71 0.63 -27.41 22.92
C PRO A 71 0.90 -28.32 21.74
N ALA A 72 1.98 -29.08 21.85
CA ALA A 72 2.25 -30.27 21.06
C ALA A 72 1.35 -31.43 21.53
N THR A 73 0.99 -32.34 20.63
CA THR A 73 1.19 -33.80 20.82
C THR A 73 0.92 -34.57 19.51
N PRO A 74 1.48 -35.79 19.37
CA PRO A 74 1.91 -36.41 18.12
C PRO A 74 0.88 -37.40 17.54
N VAL A 75 1.16 -38.01 16.38
CA VAL A 75 1.09 -39.48 16.14
C VAL A 75 1.40 -39.81 14.66
N ALA A 76 2.36 -40.74 14.50
CA ALA A 76 2.59 -41.74 13.44
C ALA A 76 2.89 -41.37 11.96
N LYS A 77 4.18 -41.56 11.61
CA LYS A 77 4.71 -42.23 10.38
C LYS A 77 4.14 -43.67 10.25
N PRO A 78 4.28 -44.43 9.12
CA PRO A 78 5.42 -44.44 8.17
C PRO A 78 5.12 -44.75 6.67
N GLY A 79 6.15 -44.63 5.80
CA GLY A 79 6.19 -45.25 4.45
C GLY A 79 6.82 -44.35 3.38
N VAL A 80 8.14 -44.13 3.35
CA VAL A 80 9.18 -44.83 2.53
C VAL A 80 9.05 -44.62 1.01
N ALA A 81 10.00 -43.85 0.44
CA ALA A 81 10.81 -44.13 -0.77
C ALA A 81 11.40 -42.78 -1.27
N LYS A 82 12.61 -42.39 -0.89
CA LYS A 82 13.90 -42.70 -1.54
C LYS A 82 13.90 -42.40 -3.05
N SER A 83 14.42 -41.23 -3.43
CA SER A 83 15.54 -41.08 -4.38
C SER A 83 15.88 -39.59 -4.59
N ALA A 84 17.15 -39.26 -4.34
CA ALA A 84 17.85 -38.14 -4.96
C ALA A 84 18.20 -38.52 -6.42
N PRO A 85 18.49 -37.58 -7.35
CA PRO A 85 19.70 -36.77 -7.25
C PRO A 85 19.51 -35.28 -7.57
N VAL A 86 20.43 -34.51 -7.01
CA VAL A 86 20.66 -33.07 -7.21
C VAL A 86 21.23 -32.84 -8.62
N PRO A 87 20.78 -31.80 -9.34
CA PRO A 87 21.67 -31.07 -10.24
C PRO A 87 21.97 -29.69 -9.67
N ALA A 88 23.24 -29.49 -9.32
CA ALA A 88 23.80 -28.20 -8.96
C ALA A 88 23.72 -27.26 -10.17
N THR A 89 22.95 -26.18 -10.05
CA THR A 89 23.03 -25.05 -10.99
C THR A 89 23.62 -23.83 -10.27
N LYS A 90 24.86 -23.58 -10.69
CA LYS A 90 25.74 -22.45 -10.41
C LYS A 90 25.02 -21.10 -10.60
N PRO A 91 25.00 -20.19 -9.60
CA PRO A 91 24.61 -18.81 -9.84
C PRO A 91 25.75 -18.05 -10.52
N ALA A 92 25.60 -17.77 -11.81
CA ALA A 92 26.36 -16.73 -12.48
C ALA A 92 25.63 -15.40 -12.29
N ALA A 93 26.23 -14.50 -11.51
CA ALA A 93 26.08 -13.06 -11.68
C ALA A 93 27.35 -12.58 -12.41
N PRO A 94 27.29 -11.58 -13.32
CA PRO A 94 26.98 -10.22 -12.89
C PRO A 94 25.99 -9.46 -13.79
N VAL A 95 25.09 -8.73 -13.14
CA VAL A 95 24.66 -7.35 -13.46
C VAL A 95 25.17 -6.79 -14.80
N ALA A 96 24.37 -6.97 -15.85
CA ALA A 96 24.30 -5.97 -16.91
C ALA A 96 23.47 -4.79 -16.38
N LYS A 97 24.15 -3.71 -15.98
CA LYS A 97 23.54 -2.41 -15.80
C LYS A 97 22.77 -2.09 -17.08
N ALA A 98 21.44 -2.10 -17.02
CA ALA A 98 20.67 -1.35 -17.98
C ALA A 98 21.08 0.11 -17.80
N SER A 99 21.97 0.57 -18.68
CA SER A 99 22.20 1.98 -18.93
C SER A 99 20.85 2.58 -19.31
N VAL A 100 20.14 3.12 -18.33
CA VAL A 100 19.23 4.23 -18.59
C VAL A 100 20.11 5.34 -19.12
N ALA A 101 20.19 5.40 -20.44
CA ALA A 101 20.68 6.57 -21.15
C ALA A 101 19.79 7.73 -20.69
N SER A 102 20.29 8.45 -19.69
CA SER A 102 19.80 9.72 -19.24
C SER A 102 20.10 10.72 -20.34
N THR A 103 19.28 10.73 -21.39
CA THR A 103 19.26 11.85 -22.33
C THR A 103 18.60 13.01 -21.60
N ASN A 104 19.45 13.91 -21.13
CA ASN A 104 19.09 15.25 -20.68
C ASN A 104 18.33 15.98 -21.80
N GLY A 105 17.00 15.89 -21.77
CA GLY A 105 16.08 16.82 -22.42
C GLY A 105 15.47 17.68 -21.33
N ALA A 106 15.71 18.98 -21.40
CA ALA A 106 15.33 19.95 -20.39
C ALA A 106 13.82 19.95 -20.07
N SER A 107 13.51 20.01 -18.76
CA SER A 107 12.45 20.80 -18.13
C SER A 107 11.04 20.79 -18.76
N THR A 108 10.08 20.27 -17.99
CA THR A 108 8.61 20.15 -18.19
C THR A 108 8.07 18.78 -18.63
N ASP A 109 8.76 18.03 -19.51
CA ASP A 109 8.28 16.71 -19.96
C ASP A 109 8.25 15.64 -18.86
N GLY A 110 9.23 15.65 -17.96
CA GLY A 110 9.30 14.70 -16.85
C GLY A 110 8.11 14.82 -15.88
N LEU A 111 7.66 16.05 -15.61
CA LEU A 111 6.50 16.28 -14.74
C LEU A 111 5.20 15.89 -15.43
N SER A 112 5.03 16.25 -16.71
CA SER A 112 3.88 15.84 -17.53
C SER A 112 3.74 14.31 -17.59
N HIS A 113 4.86 13.60 -17.71
CA HIS A 113 4.88 12.14 -17.65
C HIS A 113 4.46 11.59 -16.28
N VAL A 114 4.94 12.18 -15.17
CA VAL A 114 4.52 11.77 -13.82
C VAL A 114 3.03 12.01 -13.60
N PHE A 115 2.48 13.17 -13.99
CA PHE A 115 1.05 13.45 -13.86
C PHE A 115 0.19 12.51 -14.70
N THR A 116 0.64 12.17 -15.91
CA THR A 116 -0.02 11.17 -16.75
C THR A 116 -0.04 9.80 -16.07
N ASN A 117 1.09 9.39 -15.48
CA ASN A 117 1.18 8.12 -14.76
C ASN A 117 0.30 8.09 -13.51
N VAL A 118 0.27 9.17 -12.72
CA VAL A 118 -0.60 9.28 -11.54
C VAL A 118 -2.07 9.21 -11.94
N THR A 119 -2.46 9.86 -13.04
CA THR A 119 -3.83 9.81 -13.57
C THR A 119 -4.22 8.39 -13.99
N ARG A 120 -3.31 7.67 -14.66
CA ARG A 120 -3.53 6.26 -15.04
C ARG A 120 -3.67 5.37 -13.81
N VAL A 121 -2.80 5.51 -12.81
CA VAL A 121 -2.87 4.73 -11.57
C VAL A 121 -4.17 5.01 -10.82
N ASN A 122 -4.58 6.27 -10.70
CA ASN A 122 -5.86 6.62 -10.06
C ASN A 122 -7.06 6.03 -10.80
N THR A 123 -7.02 6.00 -12.14
CA THR A 123 -8.06 5.36 -12.96
C THR A 123 -8.11 3.86 -12.67
N VAL A 124 -6.97 3.17 -12.64
CA VAL A 124 -6.90 1.73 -12.30
C VAL A 124 -7.41 1.48 -10.89
N ILE A 125 -7.04 2.30 -9.91
CA ILE A 125 -7.54 2.20 -8.53
C ILE A 125 -9.07 2.32 -8.49
N GLY A 126 -9.65 3.25 -9.26
CA GLY A 126 -11.09 3.40 -9.38
C GLY A 126 -11.77 2.16 -9.99
N LEU A 127 -11.21 1.64 -11.09
CA LEU A 127 -11.72 0.44 -11.77
C LEU A 127 -11.62 -0.82 -10.91
N CYS A 128 -10.57 -0.95 -10.11
CA CYS A 128 -10.39 -2.06 -9.18
C CYS A 128 -11.28 -1.93 -7.92
N GLY A 129 -11.98 -0.81 -7.71
CA GLY A 129 -12.79 -0.59 -6.51
C GLY A 129 -11.99 -0.20 -5.27
N GLY A 130 -10.76 0.30 -5.42
CA GLY A 130 -9.91 0.74 -4.32
C GLY A 130 -8.44 0.32 -4.46
N ILE A 131 -7.60 0.88 -3.58
CA ILE A 131 -6.14 0.69 -3.64
C ILE A 131 -5.71 -0.74 -3.28
N ASP A 132 -6.43 -1.40 -2.36
CA ASP A 132 -6.13 -2.77 -1.95
C ASP A 132 -6.38 -3.78 -3.07
N HIS A 133 -7.47 -3.61 -3.82
CA HIS A 133 -7.76 -4.44 -5.00
C HIS A 133 -6.78 -4.20 -6.15
N ALA A 134 -6.40 -2.94 -6.41
CA ALA A 134 -5.36 -2.64 -7.40
C ALA A 134 -4.01 -3.27 -7.03
N ARG A 135 -3.68 -3.31 -5.73
CA ARG A 135 -2.48 -3.99 -5.23
C ARG A 135 -2.55 -5.50 -5.44
N GLN A 136 -3.67 -6.13 -5.10
CA GLN A 136 -3.87 -7.56 -5.34
C GLN A 136 -3.75 -7.91 -6.83
N ALA A 137 -4.30 -7.07 -7.72
CA ALA A 137 -4.16 -7.24 -9.17
C ALA A 137 -2.69 -7.16 -9.61
N ALA A 138 -1.92 -6.20 -9.09
CA ALA A 138 -0.50 -6.09 -9.39
C ALA A 138 0.32 -7.29 -8.86
N GLU A 139 -0.03 -7.83 -7.69
CA GLU A 139 0.59 -9.05 -7.15
C GLU A 139 0.25 -10.28 -7.99
N ALA A 140 -0.97 -10.39 -8.52
CA ALA A 140 -1.34 -11.45 -9.45
C ALA A 140 -0.54 -11.40 -10.75
N VAL A 141 -0.40 -10.21 -11.37
CA VAL A 141 0.45 -10.02 -12.56
C VAL A 141 1.90 -10.43 -12.28
N ARG A 142 2.43 -10.05 -11.11
CA ARG A 142 3.78 -10.44 -10.69
C ARG A 142 3.92 -11.95 -10.50
N ALA A 143 2.91 -12.61 -9.94
CA ALA A 143 2.90 -14.06 -9.74
C ALA A 143 2.85 -14.83 -11.07
N CYS A 144 2.19 -14.28 -12.10
CA CYS A 144 2.18 -14.85 -13.46
C CYS A 144 3.53 -14.73 -14.20
N GLY A 145 4.47 -13.91 -13.71
CA GLY A 145 5.81 -13.74 -14.30
C GLY A 145 5.87 -12.86 -15.56
N SER A 146 4.73 -12.61 -16.23
CA SER A 146 4.60 -11.65 -17.33
C SER A 146 3.16 -11.13 -17.46
N VAL A 147 2.98 -9.99 -18.13
CA VAL A 147 1.66 -9.42 -18.41
C VAL A 147 0.91 -10.29 -19.42
N GLU A 148 1.59 -10.79 -20.43
CA GLU A 148 1.04 -11.68 -21.45
C GLU A 148 0.47 -12.97 -20.83
N ALA A 149 1.20 -13.60 -19.90
CA ALA A 149 0.70 -14.78 -19.20
C ALA A 149 -0.54 -14.47 -18.35
N PHE A 150 -0.58 -13.32 -17.70
CA PHE A 150 -1.75 -12.88 -16.94
C PHE A 150 -2.97 -12.66 -17.84
N LEU A 151 -2.79 -12.04 -19.01
CA LEU A 151 -3.87 -11.84 -19.99
C LEU A 151 -4.40 -13.16 -20.53
N GLN A 152 -3.52 -14.13 -20.85
CA GLN A 152 -3.95 -15.47 -21.25
C GLN A 152 -4.80 -16.16 -20.17
N HIS A 153 -4.45 -15.99 -18.89
CA HIS A 153 -5.27 -16.50 -17.79
C HIS A 153 -6.61 -15.78 -17.68
N LEU A 154 -6.66 -14.47 -17.91
CA LEU A 154 -7.92 -13.73 -17.92
C LEU A 154 -8.84 -14.17 -19.06
N ASP A 155 -8.30 -14.38 -20.26
CA ASP A 155 -9.08 -14.88 -21.41
C ASP A 155 -9.63 -16.28 -21.15
N LEU A 156 -8.83 -17.17 -20.54
CA LEU A 156 -9.27 -18.49 -20.12
C LEU A 156 -10.43 -18.39 -19.11
N VAL A 157 -10.30 -17.53 -18.10
CA VAL A 157 -11.36 -17.31 -17.10
C VAL A 157 -12.61 -16.71 -17.74
N ALA A 158 -12.47 -15.79 -18.68
CA ALA A 158 -13.59 -15.22 -19.43
C ALA A 158 -14.32 -16.27 -20.27
N GLY A 159 -13.58 -17.20 -20.90
CA GLY A 159 -14.14 -18.33 -21.63
C GLY A 159 -14.95 -19.29 -20.75
N ILE A 160 -14.50 -19.53 -19.51
CA ILE A 160 -15.24 -20.38 -18.55
C ILE A 160 -16.48 -19.66 -18.01
N ARG A 161 -16.39 -18.35 -17.80
CA ARG A 161 -17.46 -17.52 -17.19
C ARG A 161 -18.54 -17.08 -18.17
N THR A 162 -18.28 -17.14 -19.47
CA THR A 162 -19.30 -16.91 -20.48
C THR A 162 -20.06 -18.22 -20.64
N PRO A 163 -21.26 -18.40 -20.03
CA PRO A 163 -22.05 -19.58 -20.32
C PRO A 163 -22.31 -19.58 -21.82
N GLN A 164 -21.84 -20.63 -22.52
CA GLN A 164 -22.26 -20.84 -23.90
C GLN A 164 -23.78 -20.85 -23.89
N LYS A 165 -24.37 -19.82 -24.49
CA LYS A 165 -25.81 -19.75 -24.72
C LYS A 165 -26.08 -20.77 -25.83
N ALA A 166 -26.31 -22.02 -25.43
CA ALA A 166 -26.81 -23.09 -26.29
C ALA A 166 -28.28 -22.82 -26.66
#